data_AF-A0A6H0XZI5-F1
#
_entry.id   AF-A0A6H0XZI5-F1
#
_cell.length_a   1.000
_cell.length_b   1.000
_cell.length_c   1.000
_cell.angle_alpha   90.00
_cell.angle_beta   90.00
_cell.angle_gamma   90.00
#
_symmetry.space_group_name_H-M   'P 1'
#
loop_
_entity.id
_entity.type
_entity.pdbx_description
1 polymer ?
#
loop_
_entity_poly.entity_id
_entity_poly.type
_entity_poly.pdbx_seq_one_letter_code
_entity_poly.pdbx_strand_id
1 'polypeptide(L)'
;MDEQLSYLLSFPPEQQVSPQEYDKQATAYAKHITNLPPTALRTKSNGKNLLEQLDPATHAIPYMCCLLHHLRTPGVGEAEFTELMPYIGEFLRDFDPIQVRYAGAQWRALISAAVDVYRALRIPDVSPIGHALLRLDPTGATFTSNHITYLVLCLQAGTPSKALCILDKNIYAYPSDSKAADELASEDHELSNSFITEKSSLSAKLNSANVLEYYLLGAGVYIGLRRWTRARLFLEFIILHPAAPGITSALQVEAYKKWLLIGLVSTGRTFPYPRTAGQQVMKAIRAVARSYDALAETFEKRDWRKFDAEKDVGTDIWTRDGNVRLVNEAATALLRYRVADLQNTYTVLPISRVATHLGFSTEQTTALVTDLIQRGQLPATLESSTADATLRFAPVASTTFVDDTAIEAQTQRIEDLLQHVRDANRRLQLTKDYIEFLRRSKRQGLDGDPADQMDLEWNVPGAPTVLSNDDDDDENGDEDIMA
;
A
#
# COMPACT_ATOMS: atom_id res chain seq x y z
N MET A 1 -35.00 -5.51 30.68
CA MET A 1 -34.77 -5.63 29.23
C MET A 1 -34.88 -4.26 28.56
N ASP A 2 -35.91 -3.46 28.86
CA ASP A 2 -36.04 -2.10 28.27
C ASP A 2 -35.01 -1.09 28.78
N GLU A 3 -34.56 -1.22 30.02
CA GLU A 3 -33.48 -0.39 30.57
C GLU A 3 -32.15 -0.57 29.83
N GLN A 4 -31.90 -1.77 29.32
CA GLN A 4 -30.67 -2.05 28.58
C GLN A 4 -30.72 -1.45 27.18
N LEU A 5 -31.84 -1.59 26.46
CA LEU A 5 -32.03 -0.93 25.17
C LEU A 5 -31.92 0.60 25.33
N SER A 6 -32.55 1.15 26.37
CA SER A 6 -32.43 2.58 26.71
C SER A 6 -30.98 3.01 26.89
N TYR A 7 -30.16 2.21 27.57
CA TYR A 7 -28.72 2.48 27.69
C TYR A 7 -27.99 2.37 26.35
N LEU A 8 -28.28 1.37 25.51
CA LEU A 8 -27.65 1.23 24.19
C LEU A 8 -27.95 2.41 23.25
N LEU A 9 -29.09 3.09 23.48
CA LEU A 9 -29.52 4.27 22.74
C LEU A 9 -29.10 5.58 23.43
N SER A 10 -28.44 5.53 24.59
CA SER A 10 -28.07 6.72 25.37
C SER A 10 -26.90 7.53 24.81
N PHE A 11 -26.25 7.05 23.76
CA PHE A 11 -25.14 7.70 23.08
C PHE A 11 -25.32 7.59 21.56
N PRO A 12 -25.02 8.63 20.77
CA PRO A 12 -24.38 9.91 21.12
C PRO A 12 -25.29 10.87 21.91
N PRO A 13 -24.72 11.88 22.60
CA PRO A 13 -25.50 12.91 23.28
C PRO A 13 -26.41 13.67 22.30
N GLU A 14 -27.66 13.92 22.69
CA GLU A 14 -28.64 14.64 21.87
C GLU A 14 -28.22 16.09 21.56
N GLN A 15 -27.47 16.70 22.48
CA GLN A 15 -26.92 18.04 22.32
C GLN A 15 -25.47 17.96 21.84
N GLN A 16 -25.10 18.85 20.92
CA GLN A 16 -23.72 18.97 20.46
C GLN A 16 -22.84 19.41 21.63
N VAL A 17 -21.85 18.58 21.97
CA VAL A 17 -20.87 18.82 23.03
C VAL A 17 -19.51 19.17 22.43
N SER A 18 -18.60 19.72 23.24
CA SER A 18 -17.22 19.96 22.80
C SER A 18 -16.51 18.64 22.48
N PRO A 19 -15.47 18.64 21.61
CA PRO A 19 -14.70 17.42 21.30
C PRO A 19 -14.13 16.72 22.54
N GLN A 20 -13.69 17.49 23.54
CA GLN A 20 -13.20 16.96 24.82
C GLN A 20 -14.28 16.25 25.63
N GLU A 21 -15.47 16.85 25.72
CA GLU A 21 -16.58 16.24 26.45
C GLU A 21 -17.13 15.01 25.70
N TYR A 22 -17.19 15.08 24.36
CA TYR A 22 -17.51 13.92 23.53
C TYR A 22 -16.52 12.79 23.77
N ASP A 23 -15.21 13.07 23.74
CA ASP A 23 -14.16 12.06 23.91
C ASP A 23 -14.27 11.33 25.26
N LYS A 24 -14.52 12.08 26.33
CA LYS A 24 -14.73 11.53 27.67
C LYS A 24 -15.97 10.64 27.73
N GLN A 25 -17.09 11.11 27.18
CA GLN A 25 -18.36 10.36 27.17
C GLN A 25 -18.24 9.09 26.30
N ALA A 26 -17.70 9.22 25.08
CA ALA A 26 -17.50 8.12 24.14
C ALA A 26 -16.57 7.05 24.71
N THR A 27 -15.46 7.45 25.34
CA THR A 27 -14.52 6.52 25.98
C THR A 27 -15.18 5.75 27.13
N ALA A 28 -15.93 6.45 28.00
CA ALA A 28 -16.63 5.80 29.11
C ALA A 28 -17.73 4.85 28.60
N TYR A 29 -18.49 5.29 27.60
CA TYR A 29 -19.55 4.51 26.98
C TYR A 29 -19.02 3.26 26.27
N ALA A 30 -18.01 3.43 25.40
CA ALA A 30 -17.35 2.32 24.71
C ALA A 30 -16.78 1.31 25.71
N LYS A 31 -16.11 1.77 26.77
CA LYS A 31 -15.61 0.88 27.82
C LYS A 31 -16.72 0.10 28.51
N HIS A 32 -17.88 0.70 28.76
CA HIS A 32 -19.00 -0.01 29.36
C HIS A 32 -19.57 -1.06 28.40
N ILE A 33 -19.91 -0.67 27.16
CA ILE A 33 -20.54 -1.54 26.16
C ILE A 33 -19.65 -2.73 25.81
N THR A 34 -18.34 -2.50 25.63
CA THR A 34 -17.38 -3.54 25.27
C THR A 34 -17.17 -4.60 26.37
N ASN A 35 -17.52 -4.28 27.62
CA ASN A 35 -17.45 -5.18 28.76
C ASN A 35 -18.80 -5.86 29.09
N LEU A 36 -19.88 -5.54 28.37
CA LEU A 36 -21.16 -6.21 28.59
C LEU A 36 -21.07 -7.70 28.22
N PRO A 37 -21.77 -8.57 28.98
CA PRO A 37 -21.76 -10.00 28.68
C PRO A 37 -22.54 -10.29 27.38
N PRO A 38 -22.21 -11.37 26.66
CA PRO A 38 -22.91 -11.73 25.42
C PRO A 38 -24.42 -11.95 25.60
N THR A 39 -24.85 -12.36 26.80
CA THR A 39 -26.27 -12.52 27.13
C THR A 39 -27.02 -11.20 27.07
N ALA A 40 -26.41 -10.11 27.54
CA ALA A 40 -26.99 -8.78 27.47
C ALA A 40 -27.16 -8.35 26.01
N LEU A 41 -26.13 -8.53 25.18
CA LEU A 41 -26.08 -8.05 23.80
C LEU A 41 -26.79 -8.96 22.77
N ARG A 42 -27.40 -10.06 23.21
CA ARG A 42 -28.23 -10.97 22.39
C ARG A 42 -29.69 -11.01 22.82
N THR A 43 -30.07 -10.25 23.85
CA THR A 43 -31.45 -10.22 24.32
C THR A 43 -32.37 -9.63 23.26
N LYS A 44 -33.64 -10.06 23.24
CA LYS A 44 -34.68 -9.39 22.47
C LYS A 44 -35.31 -8.31 23.37
N SER A 45 -35.51 -7.12 22.84
CA SER A 45 -36.33 -6.08 23.48
C SER A 45 -37.55 -5.81 22.61
N ASN A 46 -38.73 -5.72 23.23
CA ASN A 46 -40.01 -5.55 22.53
C ASN A 46 -40.28 -6.61 21.43
N GLY A 47 -39.77 -7.84 21.62
CA GLY A 47 -39.92 -8.94 20.67
C GLY A 47 -39.02 -8.86 19.43
N LYS A 48 -38.28 -7.76 19.24
CA LYS A 48 -37.36 -7.52 18.12
C LYS A 48 -35.90 -7.78 18.53
N ASN A 49 -35.07 -8.10 17.55
CA ASN A 49 -33.62 -8.15 17.75
C ASN A 49 -33.10 -6.73 18.09
N LEU A 50 -32.04 -6.62 18.90
CA LEU A 50 -31.38 -5.33 19.15
C LEU A 50 -30.81 -4.73 17.86
N LEU A 51 -30.33 -5.56 16.93
CA LEU A 51 -29.84 -5.10 15.63
C LEU A 51 -30.92 -4.44 14.76
N GLU A 52 -32.20 -4.75 14.97
CA GLU A 52 -33.32 -4.10 14.26
C GLU A 52 -33.72 -2.75 14.88
N GLN A 53 -33.18 -2.43 16.05
CA GLN A 53 -33.50 -1.24 16.84
C GLN A 53 -32.33 -0.26 16.94
N LEU A 54 -31.15 -0.68 16.48
CA LEU A 54 -29.95 0.13 16.45
C LEU A 54 -29.67 0.57 15.01
N ASP A 55 -29.47 1.87 14.82
CA ASP A 55 -28.96 2.43 13.57
C ASP A 55 -27.42 2.47 13.62
N PRO A 56 -26.68 1.83 12.70
CA PRO A 56 -25.22 1.87 12.70
C PRO A 56 -24.64 3.27 12.45
N ALA A 57 -25.36 4.17 11.77
CA ALA A 57 -24.91 5.53 11.52
C ALA A 57 -24.91 6.41 12.77
N THR A 58 -25.67 6.04 13.80
CA THR A 58 -25.73 6.79 15.08
C THR A 58 -25.30 5.94 16.27
N HIS A 59 -25.45 4.62 16.24
CA HIS A 59 -25.19 3.71 17.36
C HIS A 59 -24.13 2.66 16.96
N ALA A 60 -23.05 3.08 16.31
CA ALA A 60 -22.04 2.19 15.74
C ALA A 60 -21.40 1.27 16.80
N ILE A 61 -21.06 1.79 17.98
CA ILE A 61 -20.43 1.01 19.07
C ILE A 61 -21.32 -0.18 19.51
N PRO A 62 -22.57 0.05 19.98
CA PRO A 62 -23.42 -1.05 20.42
C PRO A 62 -23.84 -1.96 19.27
N TYR A 63 -24.10 -1.43 18.07
CA TYR A 63 -24.43 -2.25 16.90
C TYR A 63 -23.30 -3.23 16.59
N MET A 64 -22.06 -2.74 16.52
CA MET A 64 -20.86 -3.55 16.28
C MET A 64 -20.68 -4.64 17.34
N CYS A 65 -20.87 -4.31 18.60
CA CYS A 65 -20.72 -5.28 19.70
C CYS A 65 -21.80 -6.36 19.62
N CYS A 66 -23.08 -5.99 19.42
CA CYS A 66 -24.18 -6.93 19.22
C CYS A 66 -23.89 -7.87 18.03
N LEU A 67 -23.57 -7.31 16.87
CA LEU A 67 -23.29 -8.07 15.65
C LEU A 67 -22.11 -9.04 15.84
N LEU A 68 -21.02 -8.56 16.43
CA LEU A 68 -19.85 -9.38 16.72
C LEU A 68 -20.19 -10.57 17.63
N HIS A 69 -21.03 -10.37 18.65
CA HIS A 69 -21.46 -11.46 19.52
C HIS A 69 -22.35 -12.45 18.79
N HIS A 70 -23.24 -12.01 17.89
CA HIS A 70 -24.01 -12.93 17.06
C HIS A 70 -23.08 -13.81 16.20
N LEU A 71 -22.11 -13.19 15.51
CA LEU A 71 -21.18 -13.87 14.62
C LEU A 71 -20.22 -14.84 15.33
N ARG A 72 -19.87 -14.56 16.59
CA ARG A 72 -18.99 -15.42 17.40
C ARG A 72 -19.75 -16.46 18.23
N THR A 73 -21.04 -16.65 17.99
CA THR A 73 -21.79 -17.69 18.70
C THR A 73 -21.27 -19.08 18.28
N PRO A 74 -21.00 -19.99 19.23
CA PRO A 74 -20.59 -21.34 18.88
C PRO A 74 -21.67 -22.03 18.04
N GLY A 75 -21.28 -22.71 16.97
CA GLY A 75 -22.20 -23.46 16.11
C GLY A 75 -22.89 -22.64 15.02
N VAL A 76 -22.56 -21.36 14.86
CA VAL A 76 -23.01 -20.55 13.73
C VAL A 76 -22.45 -21.12 12.43
N GLY A 77 -23.33 -21.41 11.48
CA GLY A 77 -23.00 -21.96 10.17
C GLY A 77 -23.47 -21.05 9.03
N GLU A 78 -23.50 -21.61 7.82
CA GLU A 78 -23.86 -20.88 6.59
C GLU A 78 -25.30 -20.32 6.62
N ALA A 79 -26.23 -21.01 7.27
CA ALA A 79 -27.62 -20.57 7.38
C ALA A 79 -27.73 -19.29 8.21
N GLU A 80 -27.16 -19.27 9.41
CA GLU A 80 -27.15 -18.11 10.29
C GLU A 80 -26.32 -16.96 9.70
N PHE A 81 -25.21 -17.27 9.03
CA PHE A 81 -24.46 -16.26 8.30
C PHE A 81 -25.30 -15.58 7.23
N THR A 82 -26.11 -16.34 6.49
CA THR A 82 -27.02 -15.80 5.48
C THR A 82 -28.06 -14.86 6.11
N GLU A 83 -28.58 -15.20 7.28
CA GLU A 83 -29.49 -14.33 8.05
C GLU A 83 -28.80 -13.06 8.59
N LEU A 84 -27.51 -13.14 8.93
CA LEU A 84 -26.74 -12.01 9.46
C LEU A 84 -26.17 -11.09 8.38
N MET A 85 -26.11 -11.53 7.12
CA MET A 85 -25.53 -10.76 6.01
C MET A 85 -26.13 -9.36 5.81
N PRO A 86 -27.46 -9.15 5.91
CA PRO A 86 -28.04 -7.81 5.81
C PRO A 86 -27.47 -6.85 6.86
N TYR A 87 -27.33 -7.29 8.11
CA TYR A 87 -26.78 -6.48 9.21
C TYR A 87 -25.28 -6.21 9.04
N ILE A 88 -24.52 -7.19 8.53
CA ILE A 88 -23.11 -6.98 8.14
C ILE A 88 -23.03 -5.91 7.05
N GLY A 89 -23.84 -6.04 6.00
CA GLY A 89 -23.83 -5.11 4.87
C GLY A 89 -24.25 -3.70 5.26
N GLU A 90 -25.26 -3.56 6.12
CA GLU A 90 -25.71 -2.29 6.68
C GLU A 90 -24.62 -1.62 7.51
N PHE A 91 -24.02 -2.35 8.46
CA PHE A 91 -22.94 -1.82 9.27
C PHE A 91 -21.75 -1.37 8.41
N LEU A 92 -21.25 -2.22 7.50
CA LEU A 92 -20.08 -1.91 6.66
C LEU A 92 -20.29 -0.66 5.78
N ARG A 93 -21.54 -0.33 5.45
CA ARG A 93 -21.89 0.81 4.61
C ARG A 93 -22.05 2.10 5.42
N ASP A 94 -22.74 2.03 6.56
CA ASP A 94 -23.34 3.21 7.18
C ASP A 94 -22.71 3.62 8.52
N PHE A 95 -21.83 2.80 9.12
CA PHE A 95 -21.31 3.05 10.47
C PHE A 95 -20.73 4.46 10.69
N ASP A 96 -20.86 5.01 11.91
CA ASP A 96 -20.16 6.23 12.30
C ASP A 96 -18.65 5.96 12.51
N PRO A 97 -17.76 6.54 11.68
CA PRO A 97 -16.32 6.32 11.80
C PRO A 97 -15.73 6.89 13.09
N ILE A 98 -16.28 7.97 13.65
CA ILE A 98 -15.75 8.57 14.88
C ILE A 98 -15.98 7.62 16.06
N GLN A 99 -17.19 7.08 16.18
CA GLN A 99 -17.51 6.08 17.19
C GLN A 99 -16.64 4.82 17.12
N VAL A 100 -16.34 4.35 15.91
CA VAL A 100 -15.47 3.17 15.71
C VAL A 100 -14.06 3.40 16.26
N ARG A 101 -13.55 4.63 16.26
CA ARG A 101 -12.21 4.95 16.81
C ARG A 101 -12.09 4.58 18.30
N TYR A 102 -13.19 4.60 19.05
CA TYR A 102 -13.23 4.27 20.48
C TYR A 102 -13.32 2.76 20.78
N ALA A 103 -13.62 1.94 19.77
CA ALA A 103 -13.86 0.50 19.92
C ALA A 103 -13.03 -0.31 18.91
N GLY A 104 -11.75 0.03 18.76
CA GLY A 104 -10.91 -0.53 17.70
C GLY A 104 -10.67 -2.04 17.79
N ALA A 105 -10.65 -2.61 18.98
CA ALA A 105 -10.54 -4.07 19.16
C ALA A 105 -11.77 -4.81 18.60
N GLN A 106 -12.97 -4.26 18.85
CA GLN A 106 -14.25 -4.77 18.37
C GLN A 106 -14.37 -4.59 16.85
N TRP A 107 -13.90 -3.45 16.33
CA TRP A 107 -13.81 -3.21 14.89
C TRP A 107 -12.96 -4.26 14.18
N ARG A 108 -11.72 -4.46 14.63
CA ARG A 108 -10.83 -5.47 14.05
C ARG A 108 -11.43 -6.88 14.14
N ALA A 109 -12.06 -7.18 15.27
CA ALA A 109 -12.76 -8.45 15.48
C ALA A 109 -13.95 -8.63 14.52
N LEU A 110 -14.71 -7.57 14.27
CA LEU A 110 -15.86 -7.57 13.36
C LEU A 110 -15.40 -7.72 11.90
N ILE A 111 -14.38 -6.98 11.46
CA ILE A 111 -13.82 -7.12 10.11
C ILE A 111 -13.33 -8.56 9.88
N SER A 112 -12.61 -9.14 10.85
CA SER A 112 -12.20 -10.55 10.75
C SER A 112 -13.40 -11.49 10.64
N ALA A 113 -14.42 -11.32 11.47
CA ALA A 113 -15.62 -12.15 11.43
C ALA A 113 -16.39 -12.00 10.10
N ALA A 114 -16.55 -10.77 9.60
CA ALA A 114 -17.17 -10.50 8.31
C ALA A 114 -16.41 -11.17 7.17
N VAL A 115 -15.07 -11.12 7.18
CA VAL A 115 -14.25 -11.83 6.19
C VAL A 115 -14.48 -13.35 6.24
N ASP A 116 -14.59 -13.93 7.44
CA ASP A 116 -14.89 -15.35 7.59
C ASP A 116 -16.28 -15.71 7.05
N VAL A 117 -17.27 -14.84 7.24
CA VAL A 117 -18.59 -14.99 6.61
C VAL A 117 -18.50 -14.94 5.09
N TYR A 118 -17.79 -13.96 4.52
CA TYR A 118 -17.62 -13.85 3.06
C TYR A 118 -16.93 -15.08 2.47
N ARG A 119 -15.98 -15.68 3.19
CA ARG A 119 -15.33 -16.95 2.80
C ARG A 119 -16.30 -18.12 2.87
N ALA A 120 -17.03 -18.27 3.97
CA ALA A 120 -17.98 -19.37 4.17
C ALA A 120 -19.06 -19.35 3.08
N LEU A 121 -19.66 -18.18 2.84
CA LEU A 121 -20.70 -17.98 1.85
C LEU A 121 -20.19 -17.80 0.41
N ARG A 122 -18.85 -17.78 0.21
CA ARG A 122 -18.18 -17.62 -1.08
C ARG A 122 -18.66 -16.39 -1.86
N ILE A 123 -18.81 -15.26 -1.16
CA ILE A 123 -19.32 -14.02 -1.73
C ILE A 123 -18.26 -13.44 -2.67
N PRO A 124 -18.55 -13.25 -3.98
CA PRO A 124 -17.55 -12.78 -4.94
C PRO A 124 -17.29 -11.27 -4.82
N ASP A 125 -18.32 -10.49 -4.48
CA ASP A 125 -18.18 -9.05 -4.33
C ASP A 125 -17.73 -8.69 -2.91
N VAL A 126 -16.43 -8.49 -2.76
CA VAL A 126 -15.78 -8.12 -1.50
C VAL A 126 -15.68 -6.61 -1.30
N SER A 127 -16.21 -5.80 -2.24
CA SER A 127 -16.13 -4.33 -2.19
C SER A 127 -16.64 -3.71 -0.88
N PRO A 128 -17.71 -4.19 -0.22
CA PRO A 128 -18.20 -3.60 1.01
C PRO A 128 -17.17 -3.53 2.14
N ILE A 129 -16.30 -4.55 2.25
CA ILE A 129 -15.24 -4.56 3.27
C ILE A 129 -14.20 -3.48 2.95
N GLY A 130 -13.78 -3.36 1.69
CA GLY A 130 -12.86 -2.30 1.25
C GLY A 130 -13.42 -0.90 1.47
N HIS A 131 -14.71 -0.69 1.17
CA HIS A 131 -15.39 0.57 1.43
C HIS A 131 -15.47 0.89 2.92
N ALA A 132 -15.71 -0.12 3.77
CA ALA A 132 -15.72 0.08 5.22
C ALA A 132 -14.34 0.51 5.76
N LEU A 133 -13.25 -0.09 5.25
CA LEU A 133 -11.89 0.35 5.59
C LEU A 133 -11.65 1.80 5.19
N LEU A 134 -12.07 2.19 3.99
CA LEU A 134 -11.94 3.56 3.48
C LEU A 134 -12.91 4.56 4.13
N ARG A 135 -14.01 4.09 4.71
CA ARG A 135 -14.90 4.93 5.51
C ARG A 135 -14.26 5.30 6.85
N LEU A 136 -13.50 4.38 7.45
CA LEU A 136 -12.71 4.66 8.65
C LEU A 136 -11.46 5.49 8.33
N ASP A 137 -10.74 5.16 7.27
CA ASP A 137 -9.57 5.88 6.78
C ASP A 137 -9.74 6.28 5.31
N PRO A 138 -10.32 7.47 5.02
CA PRO A 138 -10.51 7.95 3.65
C PRO A 138 -9.22 8.10 2.86
N THR A 139 -8.12 8.44 3.53
CA THR A 139 -6.80 8.59 2.89
C THR A 139 -6.20 7.23 2.52
N GLY A 140 -6.46 6.20 3.32
CA GLY A 140 -5.78 4.90 3.25
C GLY A 140 -4.29 4.99 3.55
N ALA A 141 -3.85 6.07 4.20
CA ALA A 141 -2.44 6.40 4.39
C ALA A 141 -1.79 5.67 5.57
N THR A 142 -2.59 5.17 6.53
CA THR A 142 -2.05 4.48 7.70
C THR A 142 -2.18 2.98 7.56
N PHE A 143 -1.05 2.27 7.56
CA PHE A 143 -1.05 0.83 7.36
C PHE A 143 -1.64 0.09 8.56
N THR A 144 -2.51 -0.88 8.31
CA THR A 144 -3.19 -1.69 9.33
C THR A 144 -3.23 -3.14 8.92
N SER A 145 -3.38 -4.04 9.90
CA SER A 145 -3.54 -5.48 9.63
C SER A 145 -4.74 -5.80 8.73
N ASN A 146 -5.77 -4.95 8.74
CA ASN A 146 -6.98 -5.15 7.94
C ASN A 146 -6.71 -5.02 6.43
N HIS A 147 -5.67 -4.26 6.02
CA HIS A 147 -5.26 -4.18 4.62
C HIS A 147 -4.81 -5.55 4.08
N ILE A 148 -4.03 -6.30 4.87
CA ILE A 148 -3.59 -7.66 4.50
C ILE A 148 -4.81 -8.58 4.47
N THR A 149 -5.64 -8.54 5.51
CA THR A 149 -6.83 -9.37 5.62
C THR A 149 -7.77 -9.18 4.42
N TYR A 150 -8.01 -7.94 4.00
CA TYR A 150 -8.82 -7.62 2.83
C TYR A 150 -8.17 -8.06 1.51
N LEU A 151 -6.87 -7.83 1.35
CA LEU A 151 -6.12 -8.22 0.16
C LEU A 151 -6.13 -9.74 -0.04
N VAL A 152 -5.92 -10.50 1.03
CA VAL A 152 -6.04 -11.97 1.01
C VAL A 152 -7.44 -12.41 0.62
N LEU A 153 -8.48 -11.75 1.15
CA LEU A 153 -9.86 -12.04 0.77
C LEU A 153 -10.11 -11.80 -0.73
N CYS A 154 -9.63 -10.68 -1.30
CA CYS A 154 -9.77 -10.39 -2.73
C CYS A 154 -9.12 -11.47 -3.61
N LEU A 155 -7.94 -11.96 -3.20
CA LEU A 155 -7.24 -13.02 -3.90
C LEU A 155 -7.98 -14.37 -3.80
N GLN A 156 -8.49 -14.70 -2.62
CA GLN A 156 -9.27 -15.93 -2.38
C GLN A 156 -10.61 -15.93 -3.13
N ALA A 157 -11.27 -14.78 -3.21
CA ALA A 157 -12.52 -14.61 -3.96
C ALA A 157 -12.32 -14.60 -5.49
N GLY A 158 -11.06 -14.63 -5.97
CA GLY A 158 -10.76 -14.58 -7.41
C GLY A 158 -11.00 -13.21 -8.05
N THR A 159 -11.11 -12.14 -7.24
CA THR A 159 -11.40 -10.77 -7.69
C THR A 159 -10.28 -9.78 -7.29
N PRO A 160 -9.02 -10.01 -7.72
CA PRO A 160 -7.88 -9.20 -7.31
C PRO A 160 -7.99 -7.70 -7.66
N SER A 161 -8.76 -7.37 -8.70
CA SER A 161 -9.01 -5.97 -9.10
C SER A 161 -9.73 -5.16 -8.03
N LYS A 162 -10.49 -5.80 -7.13
CA LYS A 162 -11.18 -5.12 -6.03
C LYS A 162 -10.20 -4.57 -4.99
N ALA A 163 -9.03 -5.20 -4.84
CA ALA A 163 -7.99 -4.71 -3.93
C ALA A 163 -7.41 -3.34 -4.33
N LEU A 164 -7.61 -2.90 -5.58
CA LEU A 164 -7.06 -1.64 -6.08
C LEU A 164 -7.55 -0.40 -5.32
N CYS A 165 -8.76 -0.42 -4.75
CA CYS A 165 -9.26 0.70 -3.95
C CYS A 165 -8.37 1.01 -2.74
N ILE A 166 -7.68 -0.02 -2.23
CA ILE A 166 -6.69 0.06 -1.17
C ILE A 166 -5.28 0.21 -1.75
N LEU A 167 -4.87 -0.64 -2.70
CA LEU A 167 -3.49 -0.70 -3.18
C LEU A 167 -3.04 0.58 -3.90
N ASP A 168 -3.96 1.27 -4.59
CA ASP A 168 -3.62 2.48 -5.34
C ASP A 168 -3.38 3.70 -4.40
N LYS A 169 -3.76 3.59 -3.12
CA LYS A 169 -3.47 4.57 -2.07
C LYS A 169 -2.09 4.28 -1.45
N ASN A 170 -1.28 5.33 -1.28
CA ASN A 170 0.06 5.18 -0.74
C ASN A 170 0.01 5.18 0.79
N ILE A 171 0.79 4.28 1.39
CA ILE A 171 1.00 4.25 2.83
C ILE A 171 2.07 5.28 3.19
N TYR A 172 1.73 6.19 4.11
CA TYR A 172 2.63 7.22 4.64
C TYR A 172 2.96 7.02 6.12
N ALA A 173 2.13 6.26 6.86
CA ALA A 173 2.29 6.09 8.29
C ALA A 173 2.05 4.65 8.75
N TYR A 174 2.64 4.33 9.90
CA TYR A 174 2.34 3.13 10.67
C TYR A 174 1.75 3.54 12.02
N PRO A 175 0.86 2.72 12.62
CA PRO A 175 0.40 2.92 13.98
C PRO A 175 1.61 2.98 14.91
N SER A 176 1.75 4.08 15.62
CA SER A 176 2.83 4.31 16.56
C SER A 176 2.28 4.82 17.89
N ASP A 177 3.08 4.70 18.94
CA ASP A 177 2.85 5.37 20.22
C ASP A 177 3.11 6.87 20.06
N SER A 178 2.19 7.59 19.39
CA SER A 178 2.24 9.04 19.35
C SER A 178 2.07 9.60 20.76
N LYS A 179 2.93 10.56 21.10
CA LYS A 179 2.85 11.37 22.33
C LYS A 179 2.19 12.73 22.09
N ALA A 180 1.58 12.94 20.91
CA ALA A 180 0.69 14.07 20.69
C ALA A 180 -0.55 13.85 21.56
N ALA A 181 -0.43 14.17 22.85
CA ALA A 181 -1.47 14.00 23.86
C ALA A 181 -2.71 14.87 23.60
N ASP A 182 -2.60 15.80 22.64
CA ASP A 182 -3.64 16.76 22.28
C ASP A 182 -4.53 16.32 21.11
N GLU A 183 -4.27 15.18 20.46
CA GLU A 183 -5.11 14.70 19.34
C GLU A 183 -6.20 13.76 19.85
N LEU A 184 -7.43 14.28 19.98
CA LEU A 184 -8.56 13.52 20.50
C LEU A 184 -9.20 12.66 19.40
N ALA A 185 -9.65 11.45 19.72
CA ALA A 185 -10.27 10.59 18.71
C ALA A 185 -11.58 11.17 18.13
N SER A 186 -12.21 12.10 18.85
CA SER A 186 -13.45 12.80 18.49
C SER A 186 -13.26 13.91 17.45
N GLU A 187 -12.02 14.36 17.24
CA GLU A 187 -11.73 15.46 16.33
C GLU A 187 -11.73 15.02 14.87
N ASP A 188 -11.97 15.98 13.98
CA ASP A 188 -11.81 15.80 12.55
C ASP A 188 -10.33 15.84 12.20
N HIS A 189 -9.78 14.65 11.97
CA HIS A 189 -8.38 14.49 11.56
C HIS A 189 -8.29 14.43 10.05
N GLU A 190 -7.44 15.29 9.49
CA GLU A 190 -7.06 15.22 8.09
C GLU A 190 -6.33 13.91 7.74
N LEU A 191 -5.51 13.41 8.67
CA LEU A 191 -4.71 12.20 8.51
C LEU A 191 -5.07 11.13 9.53
N SER A 192 -5.15 9.89 9.09
CA SER A 192 -5.63 8.79 9.92
C SER A 192 -4.63 8.34 10.99
N ASN A 193 -3.35 8.69 10.87
CA ASN A 193 -2.30 8.35 11.83
C ASN A 193 -2.42 9.12 13.16
N SER A 194 -3.35 10.09 13.26
CA SER A 194 -3.71 10.76 14.52
C SER A 194 -4.56 9.87 15.44
N PHE A 195 -5.48 9.08 14.88
CA PHE A 195 -6.33 8.18 15.66
C PHE A 195 -6.01 6.70 15.49
N ILE A 196 -5.40 6.29 14.37
CA ILE A 196 -4.90 4.91 14.16
C ILE A 196 -3.52 4.77 14.81
N THR A 197 -3.54 4.62 16.13
CA THR A 197 -2.33 4.46 16.97
C THR A 197 -2.22 3.03 17.51
N GLU A 198 -1.09 2.67 18.11
CA GLU A 198 -0.95 1.37 18.80
C GLU A 198 -2.01 1.17 19.90
N LYS A 199 -2.37 2.25 20.60
CA LYS A 199 -3.37 2.23 21.68
C LYS A 199 -4.81 2.08 21.19
N SER A 200 -5.11 2.60 20.00
CA SER A 200 -6.46 2.54 19.41
C SER A 200 -6.96 1.11 19.19
N SER A 201 -6.06 0.13 19.10
CA SER A 201 -6.36 -1.27 18.76
C SER A 201 -7.06 -1.49 17.41
N LEU A 202 -7.13 -0.45 16.56
CA LEU A 202 -7.71 -0.50 15.20
C LEU A 202 -6.88 -1.38 14.25
N SER A 203 -5.60 -1.59 14.57
CA SER A 203 -4.72 -2.56 13.92
C SER A 203 -4.22 -3.57 14.95
N ALA A 204 -3.99 -4.81 14.52
CA ALA A 204 -3.14 -5.72 15.27
C ALA A 204 -1.70 -5.20 15.29
N LYS A 205 -0.90 -5.67 16.25
CA LYS A 205 0.53 -5.38 16.30
C LYS A 205 1.19 -5.85 15.01
N LEU A 206 1.81 -4.92 14.29
CA LEU A 206 2.48 -5.17 13.03
C LEU A 206 3.93 -5.58 13.25
N ASN A 207 4.43 -6.43 12.38
CA ASN A 207 5.85 -6.77 12.28
C ASN A 207 6.34 -6.62 10.84
N SER A 208 7.65 -6.72 10.63
CA SER A 208 8.27 -6.59 9.31
C SER A 208 7.70 -7.58 8.29
N ALA A 209 7.36 -8.80 8.70
CA ALA A 209 6.79 -9.80 7.79
C ALA A 209 5.41 -9.35 7.26
N ASN A 210 4.59 -8.68 8.08
CA ASN A 210 3.30 -8.13 7.63
C ASN A 210 3.48 -7.09 6.52
N VAL A 211 4.48 -6.21 6.66
CA VAL A 211 4.78 -5.19 5.64
C VAL A 211 5.23 -5.84 4.34
N LEU A 212 6.18 -6.78 4.42
CA LEU A 212 6.68 -7.50 3.25
C LEU A 212 5.57 -8.32 2.56
N GLU A 213 4.71 -8.97 3.33
CA GLU A 213 3.57 -9.75 2.84
C GLU A 213 2.57 -8.87 2.08
N TYR A 214 2.17 -7.73 2.66
CA TYR A 214 1.26 -6.79 2.01
C TYR A 214 1.78 -6.34 0.64
N TYR A 215 3.03 -5.87 0.58
CA TYR A 215 3.60 -5.41 -0.68
C TYR A 215 3.81 -6.55 -1.68
N LEU A 216 4.12 -7.78 -1.23
CA LEU A 216 4.28 -8.92 -2.13
C LEU A 216 2.95 -9.34 -2.75
N LEU A 217 1.89 -9.43 -1.95
CA LEU A 217 0.54 -9.73 -2.42
C LEU A 217 0.05 -8.61 -3.36
N GLY A 218 0.27 -7.35 -3.01
CA GLY A 218 -0.08 -6.19 -3.82
C GLY A 218 0.66 -6.18 -5.16
N ALA A 219 1.96 -6.48 -5.15
CA ALA A 219 2.73 -6.67 -6.38
C ALA A 219 2.13 -7.78 -7.26
N GLY A 220 1.72 -8.90 -6.66
CA GLY A 220 1.02 -9.99 -7.37
C GLY A 220 -0.24 -9.52 -8.09
N VAL A 221 -1.07 -8.69 -7.43
CA VAL A 221 -2.26 -8.07 -8.06
C VAL A 221 -1.86 -7.21 -9.25
N TYR A 222 -0.89 -6.30 -9.08
CA TYR A 222 -0.44 -5.43 -10.16
C TYR A 222 0.18 -6.19 -11.34
N ILE A 223 0.94 -7.26 -11.08
CA ILE A 223 1.49 -8.16 -12.09
C ILE A 223 0.35 -8.82 -12.89
N GLY A 224 -0.64 -9.39 -12.20
CA GLY A 224 -1.79 -10.03 -12.84
C GLY A 224 -2.59 -9.07 -13.72
N LEU A 225 -2.63 -7.79 -13.34
CA LEU A 225 -3.28 -6.72 -14.10
C LEU A 225 -2.34 -6.02 -15.11
N ARG A 226 -1.10 -6.50 -15.28
CA ARG A 226 -0.07 -5.92 -16.15
C ARG A 226 0.24 -4.44 -15.87
N ARG A 227 0.02 -3.97 -14.63
CA ARG A 227 0.39 -2.62 -14.16
C ARG A 227 1.85 -2.59 -13.70
N TRP A 228 2.77 -2.73 -14.65
CA TRP A 228 4.20 -2.96 -14.40
C TRP A 228 4.87 -1.89 -13.54
N THR A 229 4.53 -0.61 -13.72
CA THR A 229 5.14 0.49 -12.97
C THR A 229 4.86 0.39 -11.47
N ARG A 230 3.59 0.12 -11.09
CA ARG A 230 3.20 -0.08 -9.69
C ARG A 230 3.74 -1.39 -9.13
N ALA A 231 3.71 -2.47 -9.92
CA ALA A 231 4.30 -3.76 -9.52
C ALA A 231 5.80 -3.62 -9.19
N ARG A 232 6.56 -2.93 -10.05
CA ARG A 232 7.98 -2.65 -9.83
C ARG A 232 8.20 -1.92 -8.51
N LEU A 233 7.46 -0.83 -8.27
CA LEU A 233 7.57 -0.03 -7.06
C LEU A 233 7.33 -0.88 -5.80
N PHE A 234 6.26 -1.69 -5.79
CA PHE A 234 5.93 -2.55 -4.66
C PHE A 234 7.01 -3.60 -4.40
N LEU A 235 7.58 -4.20 -5.44
CA LEU A 235 8.68 -5.16 -5.29
C LEU A 235 9.95 -4.47 -4.78
N GLU A 236 10.25 -3.26 -5.24
CA GLU A 236 11.38 -2.48 -4.76
C GLU A 236 11.24 -2.12 -3.27
N PHE A 237 10.04 -1.80 -2.79
CA PHE A 237 9.81 -1.59 -1.34
C PHE A 237 10.18 -2.81 -0.49
N ILE A 238 9.92 -4.02 -0.99
CA ILE A 238 10.28 -5.26 -0.29
C ILE A 238 11.81 -5.44 -0.34
N ILE A 239 12.42 -5.29 -1.51
CA ILE A 239 13.88 -5.44 -1.70
C ILE A 239 14.65 -4.44 -0.82
N LEU A 240 14.15 -3.21 -0.71
CA LEU A 240 14.73 -2.13 0.08
C LEU A 240 14.42 -2.20 1.58
N HIS A 241 13.56 -3.13 2.00
CA HIS A 241 13.18 -3.21 3.40
C HIS A 241 14.43 -3.39 4.29
N PRO A 242 14.58 -2.58 5.35
CA PRO A 242 15.72 -2.67 6.25
C PRO A 242 15.88 -4.09 6.82
N ALA A 243 17.10 -4.62 6.75
CA ALA A 243 17.45 -5.92 7.30
C ALA A 243 18.84 -5.85 7.93
N ALA A 244 19.08 -6.68 8.94
CA ALA A 244 20.40 -6.80 9.53
C ALA A 244 21.42 -7.29 8.49
N PRO A 245 22.71 -6.91 8.62
CA PRO A 245 23.74 -7.29 7.66
C PRO A 245 23.81 -8.82 7.46
N GLY A 246 23.73 -9.27 6.19
CA GLY A 246 23.77 -10.68 5.83
C GLY A 246 22.49 -11.49 6.08
N ILE A 247 21.46 -10.89 6.68
CA ILE A 247 20.16 -11.52 6.89
C ILE A 247 19.19 -11.04 5.80
N THR A 248 18.51 -11.97 5.14
CA THR A 248 17.48 -11.66 4.14
C THR A 248 16.23 -12.48 4.42
N SER A 249 15.06 -11.86 4.23
CA SER A 249 13.79 -12.58 4.26
C SER A 249 13.59 -13.37 2.96
N ALA A 250 12.92 -14.53 3.04
CA ALA A 250 12.47 -15.27 1.87
C ALA A 250 11.52 -14.42 0.98
N LEU A 251 10.76 -13.50 1.59
CA LEU A 251 9.88 -12.58 0.86
C LEU A 251 10.67 -11.59 -0.01
N GLN A 252 11.85 -11.16 0.45
CA GLN A 252 12.74 -10.29 -0.34
C GLN A 252 13.33 -11.04 -1.53
N VAL A 253 13.70 -12.30 -1.34
CA VAL A 253 14.16 -13.18 -2.42
C VAL A 253 13.06 -13.37 -3.47
N GLU A 254 11.83 -13.64 -3.03
CA GLU A 254 10.70 -13.81 -3.94
C GLU A 254 10.37 -12.54 -4.72
N ALA A 255 10.42 -11.38 -4.04
CA ALA A 255 10.23 -10.10 -4.69
C ALA A 255 11.32 -9.82 -5.74
N TYR A 256 12.58 -10.11 -5.43
CA TYR A 256 13.69 -9.95 -6.37
C TYR A 256 13.53 -10.79 -7.64
N LYS A 257 13.17 -12.08 -7.49
CA LYS A 257 12.91 -12.98 -8.63
C LYS A 257 11.83 -12.42 -9.55
N LYS A 258 10.71 -11.97 -8.98
CA LYS A 258 9.60 -11.37 -9.74
C LYS A 258 10.01 -10.03 -10.36
N TRP A 259 10.76 -9.20 -9.64
CA TRP A 259 11.26 -7.90 -10.11
C TRP A 259 12.15 -8.05 -11.34
N LEU A 260 13.06 -9.04 -11.34
CA LEU A 260 13.87 -9.39 -12.51
C LEU A 260 12.99 -9.75 -13.71
N LEU A 261 12.10 -10.74 -13.55
CA LEU A 261 11.25 -11.23 -14.64
C LEU A 261 10.36 -10.13 -15.23
N ILE A 262 9.78 -9.28 -14.39
CA ILE A 262 8.97 -8.15 -14.84
C ILE A 262 9.83 -7.13 -15.59
N GLY A 263 11.07 -6.89 -15.16
CA GLY A 263 12.03 -6.07 -15.91
C GLY A 263 12.22 -6.59 -17.33
N LEU A 264 12.51 -7.89 -17.47
CA LEU A 264 12.68 -8.55 -18.77
C LEU A 264 11.42 -8.41 -19.64
N VAL A 265 10.25 -8.71 -19.08
CA VAL A 265 8.96 -8.68 -19.81
C VAL A 265 8.57 -7.26 -20.22
N SER A 266 8.71 -6.27 -19.32
CA SER A 266 8.19 -4.92 -19.54
C SER A 266 9.18 -3.96 -20.20
N THR A 267 10.48 -4.11 -19.98
CA THR A 267 11.51 -3.19 -20.50
C THR A 267 12.58 -3.85 -21.38
N GLY A 268 12.61 -5.19 -21.45
CA GLY A 268 13.57 -5.91 -22.29
C GLY A 268 14.99 -5.96 -21.71
N ARG A 269 15.13 -5.61 -20.44
CA ARG A 269 16.36 -5.65 -19.66
C ARG A 269 16.03 -5.71 -18.17
N THR A 270 17.02 -5.99 -17.34
CA THR A 270 16.85 -5.85 -15.89
C THR A 270 16.65 -4.38 -15.52
N PHE A 271 15.87 -4.14 -14.46
CA PHE A 271 15.73 -2.79 -13.91
C PHE A 271 17.05 -2.37 -13.26
N PRO A 272 17.38 -1.06 -13.24
CA PRO A 272 18.54 -0.59 -12.52
C PRO A 272 18.33 -0.83 -11.01
N TYR A 273 19.37 -1.33 -10.36
CA TYR A 273 19.34 -1.56 -8.91
C TYR A 273 19.07 -0.24 -8.16
N PRO A 274 18.17 -0.25 -7.16
CA PRO A 274 18.00 0.89 -6.28
C PRO A 274 19.32 1.25 -5.59
N ARG A 275 19.75 2.52 -5.72
CA ARG A 275 21.03 2.99 -5.17
C ARG A 275 21.11 2.89 -3.64
N THR A 276 19.96 2.89 -2.98
CA THR A 276 19.81 2.81 -1.53
C THR A 276 19.82 1.38 -0.99
N ALA A 277 19.91 0.36 -1.86
CA ALA A 277 19.88 -1.04 -1.43
C ALA A 277 21.16 -1.41 -0.66
N GLY A 278 21.00 -2.03 0.51
CA GLY A 278 22.12 -2.54 1.30
C GLY A 278 22.90 -3.61 0.54
N GLN A 279 24.18 -3.36 0.26
CA GLN A 279 25.01 -4.25 -0.57
C GLN A 279 25.07 -5.69 -0.05
N GLN A 280 25.17 -5.88 1.27
CA GLN A 280 25.22 -7.22 1.86
C GLN A 280 23.90 -7.96 1.74
N VAL A 281 22.77 -7.26 1.91
CA VAL A 281 21.43 -7.83 1.75
C VAL A 281 21.21 -8.25 0.29
N MET A 282 21.56 -7.38 -0.66
CA MET A 282 21.49 -7.69 -2.09
C MET A 282 22.37 -8.89 -2.47
N LYS A 283 23.57 -8.99 -1.91
CA LYS A 283 24.45 -10.16 -2.11
C LYS A 283 23.79 -11.44 -1.61
N ALA A 284 23.16 -11.41 -0.43
CA ALA A 284 22.45 -12.55 0.13
C ALA A 284 21.23 -12.96 -0.72
N ILE A 285 20.43 -11.98 -1.17
CA ILE A 285 19.29 -12.21 -2.07
C ILE A 285 19.73 -12.90 -3.35
N ARG A 286 20.73 -12.36 -4.03
CA ARG A 286 21.26 -12.89 -5.29
C ARG A 286 21.90 -14.26 -5.14
N ALA A 287 22.53 -14.53 -3.99
CA ALA A 287 23.10 -15.84 -3.71
C ALA A 287 22.05 -16.96 -3.77
N VAL A 288 20.80 -16.66 -3.42
CA VAL A 288 19.66 -17.59 -3.51
C VAL A 288 19.00 -17.58 -4.90
N ALA A 289 18.97 -16.42 -5.57
CA ALA A 289 18.29 -16.23 -6.86
C ALA A 289 19.17 -16.44 -8.11
N ARG A 290 20.30 -17.18 -8.00
CA ARG A 290 21.29 -17.33 -9.10
C ARG A 290 20.72 -17.82 -10.43
N SER A 291 19.75 -18.73 -10.38
CA SER A 291 19.12 -19.26 -11.59
C SER A 291 18.32 -18.18 -12.35
N TYR A 292 17.70 -17.24 -11.62
CA TYR A 292 17.00 -16.10 -12.22
C TYR A 292 17.99 -15.07 -12.79
N ASP A 293 19.13 -14.85 -12.13
CA ASP A 293 20.20 -14.01 -12.67
C ASP A 293 20.76 -14.59 -13.98
N ALA A 294 20.95 -15.92 -14.06
CA ALA A 294 21.42 -16.58 -15.28
C ALA A 294 20.41 -16.45 -16.45
N LEU A 295 19.10 -16.59 -16.16
CA LEU A 295 18.05 -16.30 -17.14
C LEU A 295 18.09 -14.84 -17.61
N ALA A 296 18.25 -13.89 -16.69
CA ALA A 296 18.33 -12.47 -17.02
C ALA A 296 19.56 -12.17 -17.92
N GLU A 297 20.71 -12.76 -17.62
CA GLU A 297 21.94 -12.58 -18.41
C GLU A 297 21.79 -13.11 -19.84
N THR A 298 21.20 -14.29 -20.02
CA THR A 298 20.94 -14.85 -21.36
C THR A 298 19.94 -14.03 -22.15
N PHE A 299 18.92 -13.48 -21.47
CA PHE A 299 17.94 -12.56 -22.06
C PHE A 299 18.59 -11.25 -22.55
N GLU A 300 19.43 -10.62 -21.74
CA GLU A 300 20.09 -9.35 -22.09
C GLU A 300 21.03 -9.53 -23.28
N LYS A 301 21.67 -10.70 -23.41
CA LYS A 301 22.50 -11.08 -24.56
C LYS A 301 21.71 -11.44 -25.82
N ARG A 302 20.37 -11.45 -25.76
CA ARG A 302 19.47 -11.85 -26.86
C ARG A 302 19.66 -13.30 -27.35
N ASP A 303 20.21 -14.17 -26.50
CA ASP A 303 20.52 -15.57 -26.84
C ASP A 303 19.33 -16.48 -26.48
N TRP A 304 18.34 -16.56 -27.39
CA TRP A 304 17.10 -17.29 -27.14
C TRP A 304 17.31 -18.80 -26.94
N ARG A 305 18.30 -19.40 -27.61
CA ARG A 305 18.57 -20.85 -27.49
C ARG A 305 19.10 -21.20 -26.12
N LYS A 306 20.02 -20.38 -25.59
CA LYS A 306 20.51 -20.56 -24.22
C LYS A 306 19.44 -20.23 -23.20
N PHE A 307 18.61 -19.21 -23.46
CA PHE A 307 17.50 -18.90 -22.58
C PHE A 307 16.52 -20.09 -22.47
N ASP A 308 16.13 -20.69 -23.58
CA ASP A 308 15.25 -21.87 -23.58
C ASP A 308 15.90 -23.08 -22.89
N ALA A 309 17.20 -23.32 -23.13
CA ALA A 309 17.92 -24.39 -22.43
C ALA A 309 17.98 -24.18 -20.91
N GLU A 310 18.27 -22.96 -20.45
CA GLU A 310 18.30 -22.62 -19.01
C GLU A 310 16.89 -22.71 -18.39
N LYS A 311 15.87 -22.27 -19.12
CA LYS A 311 14.47 -22.41 -18.74
C LYS A 311 14.10 -23.88 -18.54
N ASP A 312 14.47 -24.75 -19.47
CA ASP A 312 14.18 -26.20 -19.38
C ASP A 312 14.91 -26.83 -18.20
N VAL A 313 16.19 -26.53 -18.01
CA VAL A 313 17.00 -27.00 -16.87
C VAL A 313 16.40 -26.57 -15.52
N GLY A 314 15.90 -25.34 -15.43
CA GLY A 314 15.34 -24.79 -14.20
C GLY A 314 13.87 -25.12 -13.93
N THR A 315 13.22 -25.99 -14.71
CA THR A 315 11.76 -26.24 -14.65
C THR A 315 11.23 -26.46 -13.22
N ASP A 316 11.92 -27.26 -12.42
CA ASP A 316 11.54 -27.54 -11.04
C ASP A 316 11.62 -26.30 -10.14
N ILE A 317 12.60 -25.43 -10.38
CA ILE A 317 12.80 -24.18 -9.64
C ILE A 317 11.64 -23.23 -9.90
N TRP A 318 11.30 -22.99 -11.17
CA TRP A 318 10.23 -22.07 -11.56
C TRP A 318 8.87 -22.57 -11.07
N THR A 319 8.67 -23.90 -11.08
CA THR A 319 7.45 -24.56 -10.60
C THR A 319 7.28 -24.40 -9.11
N ARG A 320 8.31 -24.72 -8.33
CA ARG A 320 8.30 -24.55 -6.87
C ARG A 320 8.07 -23.09 -6.46
N ASP A 321 8.69 -22.16 -7.19
CA ASP A 321 8.58 -20.74 -6.90
C ASP A 321 7.27 -20.10 -7.45
N GLY A 322 6.45 -20.87 -8.20
CA GLY A 322 5.19 -20.38 -8.77
C GLY A 322 5.36 -19.35 -9.92
N ASN A 323 6.55 -19.27 -10.51
CA ASN A 323 6.91 -18.23 -11.49
C ASN A 323 6.95 -18.75 -12.95
N VAL A 324 6.58 -20.01 -13.21
CA VAL A 324 6.59 -20.64 -14.55
C VAL A 324 5.96 -19.76 -15.62
N ARG A 325 4.79 -19.16 -15.33
CA ARG A 325 4.08 -18.30 -16.28
C ARG A 325 4.88 -17.05 -16.64
N LEU A 326 5.51 -16.40 -15.66
CA LEU A 326 6.34 -15.22 -15.90
C LEU A 326 7.61 -15.57 -16.67
N VAL A 327 8.22 -16.74 -16.41
CA VAL A 327 9.38 -17.23 -17.20
C VAL A 327 8.99 -17.49 -18.65
N ASN A 328 7.81 -18.09 -18.88
CA ASN A 328 7.27 -18.26 -20.24
C ASN A 328 6.98 -16.91 -20.92
N GLU A 329 6.40 -15.94 -20.19
CA GLU A 329 6.20 -14.60 -20.72
C GLU A 329 7.54 -13.90 -21.05
N ALA A 330 8.58 -14.12 -20.25
CA ALA A 330 9.92 -13.64 -20.55
C ALA A 330 10.48 -14.30 -21.83
N ALA A 331 10.31 -15.60 -22.04
CA ALA A 331 10.72 -16.26 -23.30
C ALA A 331 10.05 -15.60 -24.53
N THR A 332 8.74 -15.35 -24.45
CA THR A 332 8.00 -14.66 -25.52
C THR A 332 8.48 -13.21 -25.69
N ALA A 333 8.70 -12.50 -24.59
CA ALA A 333 9.21 -11.14 -24.61
C ALA A 333 10.61 -11.06 -25.23
N LEU A 334 11.47 -12.05 -25.01
CA LEU A 334 12.80 -12.11 -25.60
C LEU A 334 12.72 -12.08 -27.13
N LEU A 335 11.84 -12.91 -27.72
CA LEU A 335 11.62 -12.92 -29.17
C LEU A 335 11.10 -11.57 -29.65
N ARG A 336 10.16 -10.96 -28.91
CA ARG A 336 9.69 -9.60 -29.21
C ARG A 336 10.83 -8.59 -29.25
N TYR A 337 11.67 -8.55 -28.23
CA TYR A 337 12.76 -7.57 -28.17
C TYR A 337 13.84 -7.83 -29.22
N ARG A 338 14.08 -9.08 -29.63
CA ARG A 338 14.94 -9.37 -30.78
C ARG A 338 14.42 -8.76 -32.09
N VAL A 339 13.11 -8.82 -32.32
CA VAL A 339 12.48 -8.16 -33.49
C VAL A 339 12.54 -6.64 -33.32
N ALA A 340 12.21 -6.14 -32.13
CA ALA A 340 12.21 -4.71 -31.85
C ALA A 340 13.61 -4.10 -32.00
N ASP A 341 14.69 -4.77 -31.59
CA ASP A 341 16.05 -4.25 -31.69
C ASP A 341 16.47 -3.98 -33.15
N LEU A 342 15.85 -4.64 -34.14
CA LEU A 342 16.07 -4.37 -35.57
C LEU A 342 15.62 -2.96 -35.96
N GLN A 343 14.64 -2.37 -35.25
CA GLN A 343 14.17 -1.00 -35.50
C GLN A 343 15.27 0.05 -35.28
N ASN A 344 16.30 -0.27 -34.48
CA ASN A 344 17.43 0.63 -34.23
C ASN A 344 18.37 0.76 -35.44
N THR A 345 18.30 -0.18 -36.38
CA THR A 345 19.20 -0.26 -37.55
C THR A 345 18.45 -0.19 -38.87
N TYR A 346 17.20 -0.64 -38.91
CA TYR A 346 16.38 -0.73 -40.11
C TYR A 346 15.04 -0.01 -39.90
N THR A 347 14.64 0.78 -40.89
CA THR A 347 13.29 1.35 -40.97
C THR A 347 12.33 0.42 -41.72
N VAL A 348 12.83 -0.26 -42.76
CA VAL A 348 12.10 -1.21 -43.59
C VAL A 348 12.97 -2.46 -43.79
N LEU A 349 12.41 -3.65 -43.57
CA LEU A 349 13.15 -4.91 -43.68
C LEU A 349 12.25 -6.05 -44.21
N PRO A 350 12.66 -6.79 -45.27
CA PRO A 350 11.93 -7.98 -45.73
C PRO A 350 11.89 -9.09 -44.67
N ILE A 351 10.79 -9.83 -44.57
CA ILE A 351 10.62 -10.90 -43.56
C ILE A 351 11.67 -11.98 -43.71
N SER A 352 12.10 -12.32 -44.93
CA SER A 352 13.20 -13.27 -45.16
C SER A 352 14.49 -12.92 -44.40
N ARG A 353 14.82 -11.62 -44.32
CA ARG A 353 15.97 -11.13 -43.54
C ARG A 353 15.70 -11.17 -42.04
N VAL A 354 14.50 -10.80 -41.60
CA VAL A 354 14.08 -10.94 -40.19
C VAL A 354 14.22 -12.39 -39.74
N ALA A 355 13.74 -13.35 -40.54
CA ALA A 355 13.80 -14.78 -40.28
C ALA A 355 15.26 -15.27 -40.14
N THR A 356 16.14 -14.78 -41.00
CA THR A 356 17.59 -15.06 -40.94
C THR A 356 18.21 -14.52 -39.65
N HIS A 357 17.87 -13.30 -39.24
CA HIS A 357 18.35 -12.70 -37.98
C HIS A 357 17.83 -13.45 -36.74
N LEU A 358 16.59 -13.93 -36.79
CA LEU A 358 15.99 -14.65 -35.67
C LEU A 358 16.43 -16.12 -35.60
N GLY A 359 16.78 -16.72 -36.75
CA GLY A 359 17.07 -18.14 -36.89
C GLY A 359 15.81 -19.02 -37.00
N PHE A 360 14.74 -18.49 -37.57
CA PHE A 360 13.45 -19.17 -37.78
C PHE A 360 13.09 -19.30 -39.27
N SER A 361 12.05 -20.07 -39.60
CA SER A 361 11.50 -20.07 -40.95
C SER A 361 10.75 -18.76 -41.26
N THR A 362 10.57 -18.46 -42.55
CA THR A 362 9.80 -17.30 -43.01
C THR A 362 8.36 -17.36 -42.50
N GLU A 363 7.71 -18.53 -42.57
CA GLU A 363 6.34 -18.75 -42.09
C GLU A 363 6.20 -18.49 -40.59
N GLN A 364 7.11 -19.04 -39.78
CA GLN A 364 7.12 -18.83 -38.33
C GLN A 364 7.35 -17.37 -37.97
N THR A 365 8.24 -16.69 -38.70
CA THR A 365 8.56 -15.28 -38.49
C THR A 365 7.37 -14.39 -38.84
N THR A 366 6.68 -14.66 -39.95
CA THR A 366 5.47 -13.92 -40.35
C THR A 366 4.38 -14.06 -39.29
N ALA A 367 4.14 -15.28 -38.79
CA ALA A 367 3.14 -15.52 -37.75
C ALA A 367 3.49 -14.77 -36.44
N LEU A 368 4.76 -14.84 -36.01
CA LEU A 368 5.24 -14.13 -34.83
C LEU A 368 5.08 -12.61 -34.96
N VAL A 369 5.56 -12.02 -36.05
CA VAL A 369 5.49 -10.57 -36.27
C VAL A 369 4.04 -10.10 -36.35
N THR A 370 3.16 -10.88 -37.00
CA THR A 370 1.73 -10.57 -37.07
C THR A 370 1.08 -10.56 -35.68
N ASP A 371 1.36 -11.56 -34.84
CA ASP A 371 0.86 -11.61 -33.45
C ASP A 371 1.37 -10.41 -32.61
N LEU A 372 2.65 -10.04 -32.76
CA LEU A 372 3.23 -8.89 -32.05
C LEU A 372 2.58 -7.55 -32.44
N ILE A 373 2.28 -7.36 -33.73
CA ILE A 373 1.59 -6.17 -34.25
C ILE A 373 0.15 -6.15 -33.75
N GLN A 374 -0.58 -7.27 -33.84
CA GLN A 374 -1.97 -7.36 -33.37
C GLN A 374 -2.12 -7.08 -31.87
N ARG A 375 -1.14 -7.48 -31.06
CA ARG A 375 -1.13 -7.19 -29.61
C ARG A 375 -0.67 -5.77 -29.26
N GLY A 376 -0.34 -4.94 -30.26
CA GLY A 376 0.20 -3.59 -30.06
C GLY A 376 1.56 -3.55 -29.38
N GLN A 377 2.32 -4.67 -29.42
CA GLN A 377 3.60 -4.80 -28.73
C GLN A 377 4.80 -4.43 -29.62
N LEU A 378 4.57 -4.28 -30.93
CA LEU A 378 5.54 -3.79 -31.89
C LEU A 378 4.88 -2.70 -32.74
N PRO A 379 5.35 -1.43 -32.66
CA PRO A 379 4.83 -0.35 -33.50
C PRO A 379 5.38 -0.51 -34.94
N ALA A 380 4.77 -1.40 -35.70
CA ALA A 380 5.16 -1.70 -37.07
C ALA A 380 3.96 -2.11 -37.93
N THR A 381 4.10 -1.98 -39.24
CA THR A 381 3.12 -2.41 -40.24
C THR A 381 3.72 -3.45 -41.18
N LEU A 382 2.93 -4.46 -41.52
CA LEU A 382 3.31 -5.51 -42.45
C LEU A 382 2.72 -5.23 -43.83
N GLU A 383 3.56 -4.96 -44.83
CA GLU A 383 3.14 -4.77 -46.22
C GLU A 383 3.39 -6.07 -46.99
N SER A 384 2.33 -6.73 -47.46
CA SER A 384 2.45 -7.96 -48.26
C SER A 384 2.67 -7.61 -49.73
N SER A 385 3.85 -7.96 -50.27
CA SER A 385 4.12 -7.90 -51.72
C SER A 385 4.10 -9.30 -52.32
N THR A 386 3.95 -9.43 -53.63
CA THR A 386 3.71 -10.69 -54.36
C THR A 386 4.80 -11.77 -54.22
N ALA A 387 5.93 -11.50 -53.55
CA ALA A 387 7.02 -12.46 -53.36
C ALA A 387 7.60 -12.52 -51.92
N ASP A 388 7.68 -11.38 -51.20
CA ASP A 388 8.10 -11.34 -49.79
C ASP A 388 7.35 -10.23 -49.06
N ALA A 389 6.86 -10.51 -47.86
CA ALA A 389 6.23 -9.49 -47.03
C ALA A 389 7.31 -8.64 -46.35
N THR A 390 7.06 -7.32 -46.28
CA THR A 390 8.04 -6.35 -45.80
C THR A 390 7.55 -5.72 -44.51
N LEU A 391 8.41 -5.73 -43.48
CA LEU A 391 8.16 -5.11 -42.19
C LEU A 391 8.63 -3.65 -42.22
N ARG A 392 7.71 -2.72 -41.98
CA ARG A 392 8.00 -1.28 -41.83
C ARG A 392 7.81 -0.88 -40.37
N PHE A 393 8.86 -0.41 -39.71
CA PHE A 393 8.79 0.10 -38.34
C PHE A 393 8.24 1.53 -38.35
N ALA A 394 7.39 1.86 -37.37
CA ALA A 394 6.88 3.22 -37.22
C ALA A 394 7.97 4.15 -36.65
N PRO A 395 8.03 5.41 -37.09
CA PRO A 395 8.91 6.40 -36.46
C PRO A 395 8.49 6.59 -35.00
N VAL A 396 9.47 6.68 -34.09
CA VAL A 396 9.24 6.96 -32.67
C VAL A 396 8.57 8.33 -32.55
N ALA A 397 7.26 8.35 -32.32
CA ALA A 397 6.50 9.59 -32.20
C ALA A 397 6.99 10.38 -30.97
N SER A 398 7.76 11.43 -31.24
CA SER A 398 8.14 12.43 -30.23
C SER A 398 7.05 13.48 -30.17
N THR A 399 5.91 13.14 -29.58
CA THR A 399 4.84 14.10 -29.36
C THR A 399 4.53 14.16 -27.88
N THR A 400 5.25 15.03 -27.18
CA THR A 400 4.85 15.60 -25.89
C THR A 400 3.74 16.61 -26.14
N PHE A 401 2.51 16.13 -26.32
CA PHE A 401 1.36 16.95 -25.97
C PHE A 401 1.21 16.80 -24.46
N VAL A 402 1.52 17.87 -23.73
CA VAL A 402 1.24 17.90 -22.30
C VAL A 402 -0.26 18.14 -22.17
N ASP A 403 -0.97 17.13 -21.72
CA ASP A 403 -2.40 17.17 -21.45
C ASP A 403 -2.62 18.00 -20.17
N ASP A 404 -3.33 19.13 -20.27
CA ASP A 404 -3.62 20.02 -19.14
C ASP A 404 -4.26 19.26 -17.97
N THR A 405 -5.09 18.25 -18.26
CA THR A 405 -5.71 17.41 -17.23
C THR A 405 -4.68 16.55 -16.48
N ALA A 406 -3.60 16.14 -17.14
CA ALA A 406 -2.51 15.40 -16.52
C ALA A 406 -1.69 16.28 -15.57
N ILE A 407 -1.55 17.59 -15.90
CA ILE A 407 -0.89 18.58 -15.03
C ILE A 407 -1.73 18.84 -13.79
N GLU A 408 -3.04 19.06 -13.94
CA GLU A 408 -3.96 19.26 -12.81
C GLU A 408 -3.93 18.05 -11.87
N ALA A 409 -4.03 16.84 -12.41
CA ALA A 409 -3.94 15.61 -11.62
C ALA A 409 -2.57 15.45 -10.94
N GLN A 410 -1.48 15.95 -11.54
CA GLN A 410 -0.16 15.96 -10.90
C GLN A 410 -0.07 17.00 -9.79
N THR A 411 -0.68 18.17 -9.96
CA THR A 411 -0.71 19.24 -8.96
C THR A 411 -1.44 18.77 -7.71
N GLN A 412 -2.62 18.16 -7.86
CA GLN A 412 -3.36 17.59 -6.73
C GLN A 412 -2.53 16.56 -5.95
N ARG A 413 -1.82 15.66 -6.66
CA ARG A 413 -0.94 14.67 -6.01
C ARG A 413 0.20 15.32 -5.22
N ILE A 414 0.70 16.47 -5.66
CA ILE A 414 1.76 17.21 -4.94
C ILE A 414 1.18 17.85 -3.69
N GLU A 415 -0.01 18.46 -3.78
CA GLU A 415 -0.70 19.05 -2.63
C GLU A 415 -1.01 18.02 -1.54
N ASP A 416 -1.56 16.86 -1.92
CA ASP A 416 -1.82 15.75 -1.00
C ASP A 416 -0.50 15.28 -0.34
N LEU A 417 0.59 15.17 -1.11
CA LEU A 417 1.89 14.78 -0.58
C LEU A 417 2.45 15.81 0.42
N LEU A 418 2.27 17.11 0.15
CA LEU A 418 2.74 18.17 1.04
C LEU A 418 2.07 18.09 2.42
N GLN A 419 0.81 17.69 2.48
CA GLN A 419 0.09 17.48 3.73
C GLN A 419 0.76 16.38 4.58
N HIS A 420 1.05 15.23 3.98
CA HIS A 420 1.76 14.14 4.65
C HIS A 420 3.18 14.53 5.10
N VAL A 421 3.90 15.33 4.30
CA VAL A 421 5.24 15.82 4.65
C VAL A 421 5.20 16.78 5.85
N ARG A 422 4.21 17.69 5.88
CA ARG A 422 4.02 18.62 7.01
C ARG A 422 3.73 17.88 8.31
N ASP A 423 2.83 16.90 8.28
CA ASP A 423 2.54 16.06 9.44
C ASP A 423 3.75 15.24 9.89
N ALA A 424 4.47 14.61 8.96
CA ALA A 424 5.68 13.86 9.27
C ALA A 424 6.75 14.75 9.95
N ASN A 425 6.93 15.99 9.47
CA ASN A 425 7.84 16.95 10.08
C ASN A 425 7.36 17.37 11.49
N ARG A 426 6.08 17.69 11.65
CA ARG A 426 5.48 18.01 12.96
C ARG A 426 5.72 16.88 13.97
N ARG A 427 5.46 15.62 13.58
CA ARG A 427 5.65 14.44 14.46
C ARG A 427 7.12 14.18 14.78
N LEU A 428 8.01 14.36 13.81
CA LEU A 428 9.46 14.24 14.04
C LEU A 428 9.91 15.26 15.10
N GLN A 429 9.44 16.50 15.03
CA GLN A 429 9.76 17.55 16.00
C GLN A 429 9.32 17.23 17.43
N LEU A 430 8.26 16.44 17.60
CA LEU A 430 7.76 15.98 18.90
C LEU A 430 8.51 14.75 19.45
N THR A 431 9.42 14.16 18.67
CA THR A 431 10.15 12.95 19.06
C THR A 431 11.29 13.30 20.02
N LYS A 432 11.47 12.49 21.08
CA LYS A 432 12.54 12.68 22.06
C LYS A 432 13.92 12.77 21.43
N ASP A 433 14.21 11.88 20.48
CA ASP A 433 15.51 11.82 19.80
C ASP A 433 15.82 13.12 19.06
N TYR A 434 14.82 13.73 18.43
CA TYR A 434 14.97 15.02 17.75
C TYR A 434 15.16 16.16 18.74
N ILE A 435 14.41 16.18 19.84
CA ILE A 435 14.59 17.16 20.92
C ILE A 435 15.99 17.03 21.55
N GLU A 436 16.47 15.80 21.77
CA GLU A 436 17.83 15.53 22.25
C GLU A 436 18.89 15.95 21.24
N PHE A 437 18.68 15.68 19.95
CA PHE A 437 19.54 16.14 18.87
C PHE A 437 19.65 17.68 18.85
N LEU A 438 18.52 18.39 18.91
CA LEU A 438 18.51 19.85 19.00
C LEU A 438 19.25 20.37 20.23
N ARG A 439 19.08 19.72 21.39
CA ARG A 439 19.81 20.07 22.61
C ARG A 439 21.31 19.85 22.48
N ARG A 440 21.75 18.79 21.79
CA ARG A 440 23.16 18.51 21.54
C ARG A 440 23.77 19.49 20.54
N SER A 441 23.07 19.76 19.44
CA SER A 441 23.50 20.71 18.40
C SER A 441 23.66 22.13 18.98
N LYS A 442 22.70 22.62 19.79
CA LYS A 442 22.84 23.91 20.48
C LYS A 442 24.02 23.97 21.46
N ARG A 443 24.40 22.85 22.09
CA ARG A 443 25.57 22.78 22.99
C ARG A 443 26.90 22.76 22.23
N GLN A 444 26.92 22.27 20.99
CA GLN A 444 28.11 22.31 20.12
C GLN A 444 28.35 23.70 19.50
N GLY A 445 27.37 24.61 19.52
CA GLY A 445 27.50 25.96 18.96
C GLY A 445 28.52 26.89 19.64
N LEU A 446 29.16 26.48 20.75
CA LEU A 446 30.20 27.27 21.42
C LEU A 446 31.64 26.82 21.09
N ASP A 447 31.85 25.66 20.45
CA ASP A 447 33.20 25.15 20.09
C ASP A 447 33.22 24.10 18.94
N GLY A 448 32.14 23.96 18.16
CA GLY A 448 31.97 22.91 17.15
C GLY A 448 32.47 23.27 15.75
N ASP A 449 33.12 22.30 15.09
CA ASP A 449 33.61 22.36 13.70
C ASP A 449 32.50 22.82 12.72
N PRO A 450 32.72 23.84 11.85
CA PRO A 450 31.71 24.38 10.94
C PRO A 450 31.03 23.37 10.01
N ALA A 451 31.57 22.16 9.87
CA ALA A 451 30.97 21.08 9.09
C ALA A 451 29.67 20.50 9.71
N ASP A 452 29.44 20.69 11.01
CA ASP A 452 28.24 20.18 11.71
C ASP A 452 27.07 21.19 11.71
N GLN A 453 27.28 22.41 11.22
CA GLN A 453 26.20 23.39 10.98
C GLN A 453 25.56 23.16 9.62
N MET A 454 24.85 22.04 9.44
CA MET A 454 23.93 21.93 8.31
C MET A 454 22.69 22.77 8.60
N ASP A 455 22.62 23.93 7.95
CA ASP A 455 21.47 24.82 7.94
C ASP A 455 20.24 24.08 7.38
N LEU A 456 19.27 23.78 8.26
CA LEU A 456 18.03 23.09 7.94
C LEU A 456 16.84 24.07 7.79
N GLU A 457 17.09 25.38 7.77
CA GLU A 457 16.03 26.36 7.53
C GLU A 457 15.59 26.35 6.06
N TRP A 458 14.59 25.52 5.77
CA TRP A 458 13.84 25.64 4.53
C TRP A 458 12.93 26.86 4.61
N ASN A 459 13.45 28.02 4.22
CA ASN A 459 12.70 29.26 4.20
C ASN A 459 11.64 29.22 3.09
N VAL A 460 10.37 29.12 3.47
CA VAL A 460 9.23 29.19 2.52
C VAL A 460 9.04 30.66 2.13
N PRO A 461 9.12 31.02 0.84
CA PRO A 461 8.90 32.41 0.42
C PRO A 461 7.46 32.84 0.74
N GLY A 462 7.28 33.77 1.69
CA GLY A 462 6.01 34.47 1.92
C GLY A 462 5.41 34.40 3.34
N ALA A 463 6.08 33.82 4.34
CA ALA A 463 5.62 33.93 5.73
C ALA A 463 6.15 35.24 6.38
N PRO A 464 5.31 35.99 7.13
CA PRO A 464 5.78 37.20 7.81
C PRO A 464 6.70 36.84 8.96
N THR A 465 7.89 37.45 8.97
CA THR A 465 8.88 37.35 10.05
C THR A 465 8.32 37.93 11.33
N VAL A 466 8.16 37.10 12.35
CA VAL A 466 7.92 37.57 13.73
C VAL A 466 9.27 38.01 14.28
N LEU A 467 9.43 39.32 14.45
CA LEU A 467 10.57 39.95 15.12
C LEU A 467 10.61 39.49 16.58
N SER A 468 11.69 38.84 16.99
CA SER A 468 12.05 38.69 18.40
C SER A 468 12.62 40.01 18.90
N ASN A 469 11.89 40.68 19.81
CA ASN A 469 12.43 41.76 20.62
C ASN A 469 13.32 41.14 21.69
N ASP A 470 14.64 41.38 21.61
CA ASP A 470 15.56 41.25 22.73
C ASP A 470 15.78 42.65 23.30
N ASP A 471 15.08 42.96 24.38
CA ASP A 471 15.45 43.99 25.35
C ASP A 471 15.10 43.38 26.72
N ASP A 472 16.11 42.95 27.47
CA ASP A 472 15.99 42.80 28.92
C ASP A 472 17.30 43.26 29.56
N ASP A 473 17.13 44.26 30.42
CA ASP A 473 18.09 44.91 31.30
C ASP A 473 18.73 43.91 32.28
N ASP A 474 20.05 43.95 32.42
CA ASP A 474 20.75 43.41 33.60
C ASP A 474 21.41 44.55 34.37
N GLU A 475 20.71 44.96 35.43
CA GLU A 475 21.13 45.87 36.49
C GLU A 475 21.69 45.05 37.67
N ASN A 476 22.90 45.40 38.12
CA ASN A 476 23.64 45.06 39.36
C ASN A 476 25.06 44.61 39.00
N GLY A 477 26.15 45.16 39.53
CA GLY A 477 26.37 46.01 40.70
C GLY A 477 27.83 45.80 41.10
N ASP A 478 28.39 46.75 41.86
CA ASP A 478 29.74 46.77 42.45
C ASP A 478 30.87 47.17 41.47
N GLU A 479 31.77 48.12 41.73
CA GLU A 479 32.26 48.71 42.97
C GLU A 479 33.07 49.99 42.64
N ASP A 480 33.26 50.85 43.65
CA ASP A 480 34.40 51.76 43.83
C ASP A 480 34.56 53.06 43.00
N ILE A 481 34.33 54.22 43.65
CA ILE A 481 35.42 55.08 44.17
C ILE A 481 34.84 56.35 44.84
N MET A 482 35.36 56.60 46.03
CA MET A 482 35.23 57.77 46.88
C MET A 482 35.55 59.11 46.17
N ALA A 483 34.70 60.12 46.36
CA ALA A 483 35.00 61.47 46.86
C ALA A 483 33.85 62.44 46.58
#